data_AF-B6EP60-F1
#
_entry.id   AF-B6EP60-F1
#
_cell.length_a   1.000
_cell.length_b   1.000
_cell.length_c   1.000
_cell.angle_alpha   90.00
_cell.angle_beta   90.00
_cell.angle_gamma   90.00
#
_symmetry.space_group_name_H-M   'P 1'
#
loop_
_entity.id
_entity.type
_entity.pdbx_description
1 polymer ?
#
loop_
_entity_poly.entity_id
_entity_poly.type
_entity_poly.pdbx_seq_one_letter_code
_entity_poly.pdbx_strand_id
1 'polypeptide(L)'
;MTKLINKTALSFIVLSNVVVVTSAYANINLTDYLTTKKSALMSVCVPKASTAMNELSESCPIGEGLWGNQSAKHDEGDSEFWIQCGLFRKTIDDAVISRLSEAVNAPINMKKEGDLNRCLIGPYLDYTIASKSLAALQRDRLFKLATLREVDLSTIPKPEIIPEVVAEPEPAPITIRKAVMINQTHFVVPFSHDTTEGFYMEGKMPWLRATEQHAQEICQRIDMNLVTKEQWKILADSTIMKKDKWPMQLPYWGANDLGLFKDGSTKKLKNTSMLNVVCTKKTEGDVVGNPI
;
A
#
# COMPACT_ATOMS: atom_id res chain seq x y z
N MET A 1 70.49 9.35 -26.37
CA MET A 1 69.48 10.37 -26.75
C MET A 1 68.37 9.65 -27.52
N THR A 2 67.44 9.04 -26.79
CA THR A 2 66.04 9.48 -26.59
C THR A 2 65.12 9.09 -27.74
N LYS A 3 64.46 7.93 -27.58
CA LYS A 3 63.30 7.47 -28.36
C LYS A 3 62.08 8.32 -27.97
N LEU A 4 61.39 8.93 -28.93
CA LEU A 4 59.99 9.33 -28.78
C LEU A 4 59.12 8.34 -29.56
N ILE A 5 58.41 7.47 -28.85
CA ILE A 5 57.30 6.68 -29.38
C ILE A 5 56.05 7.29 -28.78
N ASN A 6 55.22 7.92 -29.63
CA ASN A 6 53.91 8.42 -29.28
C ASN A 6 53.02 7.25 -28.82
N LYS A 7 52.74 7.20 -27.51
CA LYS A 7 51.69 6.34 -26.96
C LYS A 7 50.39 7.13 -26.96
N THR A 8 49.53 6.86 -27.94
CA THR A 8 48.11 7.18 -27.89
C THR A 8 47.46 6.38 -26.77
N ALA A 9 47.10 7.04 -25.68
CA ALA A 9 46.32 6.45 -24.61
C ALA A 9 44.86 6.35 -25.08
N LEU A 10 44.41 5.13 -25.42
CA LEU A 10 42.99 4.82 -25.51
C LEU A 10 42.41 4.84 -24.10
N SER A 11 41.68 5.92 -23.80
CA SER A 11 40.82 6.02 -22.63
C SER A 11 39.62 5.08 -22.82
N PHE A 12 39.64 3.94 -22.16
CA PHE A 12 38.44 3.14 -21.94
C PHE A 12 37.58 3.84 -20.89
N ILE A 13 36.65 4.69 -21.33
CA ILE A 13 35.55 5.15 -20.49
C ILE A 13 34.60 3.97 -20.36
N VAL A 14 34.79 3.17 -19.31
CA VAL A 14 33.76 2.24 -18.84
C VAL A 14 32.66 3.11 -18.25
N LEU A 15 31.63 3.41 -19.03
CA LEU A 15 30.35 3.91 -18.52
C LEU A 15 29.71 2.81 -17.68
N SER A 16 30.16 2.69 -16.43
CA SER A 16 29.43 1.97 -15.40
C SER A 16 28.19 2.80 -15.08
N ASN A 17 27.08 2.48 -15.74
CA ASN A 17 25.76 2.91 -15.31
C ASN A 17 25.45 2.16 -14.01
N VAL A 18 26.01 2.63 -12.90
CA VAL A 18 25.50 2.30 -11.58
C VAL A 18 24.14 2.98 -11.51
N VAL A 19 23.08 2.22 -11.77
CA VAL A 19 21.72 2.60 -11.43
C VAL A 19 21.72 2.76 -9.91
N VAL A 20 21.79 4.01 -9.46
CA VAL A 20 21.50 4.36 -8.07
C VAL A 20 20.00 4.14 -7.91
N VAL A 21 19.63 2.94 -7.50
CA VAL A 21 18.28 2.59 -7.07
C VAL A 21 18.07 3.33 -5.74
N THR A 22 17.65 4.58 -5.80
CA THR A 22 17.30 5.39 -4.64
C THR A 22 16.02 4.81 -4.00
N SER A 23 16.20 4.04 -2.92
CA SER A 23 15.41 3.97 -1.67
C SER A 23 13.86 4.01 -1.66
N ALA A 24 13.14 3.93 -2.79
CA ALA A 24 11.67 3.92 -2.81
C ALA A 24 11.05 2.51 -2.75
N TYR A 25 11.87 1.45 -2.79
CA TYR A 25 11.40 0.06 -2.96
C TYR A 25 11.10 -0.68 -1.64
N ALA A 26 11.35 -0.09 -0.47
CA ALA A 26 11.11 -0.77 0.81
C ALA A 26 9.68 -0.59 1.36
N ASN A 27 8.90 0.39 0.87
CA ASN A 27 7.61 0.76 1.46
C ASN A 27 6.38 0.07 0.84
N ILE A 28 6.50 -0.61 -0.30
CA ILE A 28 5.35 -1.19 -1.04
C ILE A 28 5.02 -2.62 -0.57
N ASN A 29 5.99 -3.35 -0.01
CA ASN A 29 5.79 -4.72 0.47
C ASN A 29 5.15 -4.78 1.87
N LEU A 30 5.08 -3.66 2.58
CA LEU A 30 4.55 -3.64 3.91
C LEU A 30 3.02 -3.69 3.94
N THR A 31 2.40 -2.72 3.27
CA THR A 31 0.97 -2.54 3.40
C THR A 31 0.27 -3.81 2.93
N ASP A 32 0.77 -4.43 1.86
CA ASP A 32 0.33 -5.73 1.35
C ASP A 32 0.56 -6.88 2.35
N TYR A 33 1.68 -6.91 3.08
CA TYR A 33 1.96 -7.92 4.14
C TYR A 33 1.04 -7.77 5.36
N LEU A 34 0.66 -6.54 5.74
CA LEU A 34 -0.15 -6.25 6.94
C LEU A 34 -1.65 -6.33 6.67
N THR A 35 -2.14 -5.89 5.51
CA THR A 35 -3.56 -5.96 5.16
C THR A 35 -4.01 -7.36 4.76
N THR A 36 -3.16 -8.16 4.10
CA THR A 36 -3.54 -9.55 3.75
C THR A 36 -3.62 -10.49 4.96
N LYS A 37 -3.02 -10.13 6.10
CA LYS A 37 -2.89 -11.03 7.24
C LYS A 37 -3.72 -10.70 8.49
N LYS A 38 -4.46 -9.58 8.51
CA LYS A 38 -5.31 -9.15 9.65
C LYS A 38 -4.54 -8.97 10.98
N SER A 39 -3.47 -8.18 10.98
CA SER A 39 -2.77 -7.85 12.23
C SER A 39 -3.68 -7.09 13.21
N ALA A 40 -3.83 -7.61 14.42
CA ALA A 40 -4.53 -6.98 15.53
C ALA A 40 -3.73 -5.82 16.14
N LEU A 41 -2.40 -5.82 16.05
CA LEU A 41 -1.60 -4.67 16.48
C LEU A 41 -1.80 -3.44 15.60
N MET A 42 -1.92 -3.64 14.28
CA MET A 42 -2.08 -2.50 13.37
C MET A 42 -3.45 -1.82 13.46
N SER A 43 -4.48 -2.51 13.96
CA SER A 43 -5.78 -1.86 14.23
C SER A 43 -5.74 -0.88 15.40
N VAL A 44 -4.78 -1.03 16.32
CA VAL A 44 -4.61 -0.16 17.49
C VAL A 44 -3.41 0.79 17.39
N CYS A 45 -2.40 0.44 16.59
CA CYS A 45 -1.18 1.21 16.38
C CYS A 45 -1.29 2.10 15.12
N VAL A 46 -2.17 3.09 15.16
CA VAL A 46 -2.41 4.01 14.03
C VAL A 46 -1.18 4.91 13.80
N PRO A 47 -0.65 4.99 12.57
CA PRO A 47 0.41 5.93 12.23
C PRO A 47 -0.10 7.39 12.31
N LYS A 48 0.66 8.28 12.95
CA LYS A 48 0.41 9.73 12.83
C LYS A 48 0.78 10.18 11.42
N ALA A 49 -0.14 10.85 10.72
CA ALA A 49 0.09 11.34 9.37
C ALA A 49 1.13 12.48 9.35
N SER A 50 2.42 12.16 9.19
CA SER A 50 3.41 13.10 8.65
C SER A 50 4.72 12.41 8.23
N THR A 51 5.07 12.57 6.95
CA THR A 51 6.42 12.48 6.33
C THR A 51 7.36 11.33 6.71
N ALA A 52 7.61 10.46 5.71
CA ALA A 52 8.72 9.51 5.54
C ALA A 52 8.94 8.41 6.59
N MET A 53 8.40 8.53 7.81
CA MET A 53 8.56 7.56 8.89
C MET A 53 7.20 7.21 9.48
N ASN A 54 6.91 5.92 9.70
CA ASN A 54 5.68 5.49 10.36
C ASN A 54 5.77 5.76 11.87
N GLU A 55 5.32 6.93 12.34
CA GLU A 55 5.25 7.23 13.77
C GLU A 55 4.02 6.58 14.40
N LEU A 56 4.21 5.66 15.34
CA LEU A 56 3.15 4.99 16.09
C LEU A 56 2.58 5.89 17.19
N SER A 57 1.30 5.72 17.48
CA SER A 57 0.63 6.33 18.63
C SER A 57 1.32 5.97 19.96
N GLU A 58 1.18 6.84 20.96
CA GLU A 58 1.75 6.59 22.30
C GLU A 58 1.14 5.37 22.98
N SER A 59 -0.15 5.11 22.69
CA SER A 59 -0.92 3.97 23.20
C SER A 59 -0.62 2.65 22.48
N CYS A 60 0.19 2.65 21.42
CA CYS A 60 0.51 1.43 20.68
C CYS A 60 1.21 0.40 21.59
N PRO A 61 0.63 -0.80 21.79
CA PRO A 61 1.24 -1.84 22.62
C PRO A 61 2.49 -2.42 21.94
N ILE A 62 3.59 -2.44 22.68
CA ILE A 62 4.89 -2.94 22.22
C ILE A 62 5.28 -4.27 22.87
N GLY A 63 4.45 -4.74 23.81
CA GLY A 63 4.59 -6.07 24.41
C GLY A 63 5.78 -6.21 25.35
N GLU A 64 6.01 -7.45 25.78
CA GLU A 64 7.12 -7.80 26.66
C GLU A 64 8.36 -8.20 25.86
N GLY A 65 9.55 -7.92 26.40
CA GLY A 65 10.79 -8.36 25.78
C GLY A 65 10.99 -9.86 25.92
N LEU A 66 11.37 -10.53 24.82
CA LEU A 66 11.87 -11.89 24.81
C LEU A 66 13.41 -11.84 24.79
N TRP A 67 14.03 -12.34 25.87
CA TRP A 67 15.46 -12.20 26.10
C TRP A 67 16.19 -13.54 25.99
N GLY A 68 17.35 -13.56 25.35
CA GLY A 68 18.16 -14.77 25.21
C GLY A 68 17.47 -15.82 24.33
N ASN A 69 17.41 -17.08 24.80
CA ASN A 69 16.84 -18.22 24.07
C ASN A 69 15.36 -18.46 24.40
N GLN A 70 14.64 -17.44 24.87
CA GLN A 70 13.21 -17.54 25.15
C GLN A 70 12.42 -17.72 23.85
N SER A 71 11.58 -18.75 23.81
CA SER A 71 10.55 -18.91 22.78
C SER A 71 9.39 -17.94 23.01
N ALA A 72 8.46 -17.88 22.04
CA ALA A 72 7.16 -17.27 22.28
C ALA A 72 6.52 -17.84 23.56
N LYS A 73 5.86 -16.96 24.32
CA LYS A 73 5.20 -17.27 25.58
C LYS A 73 3.77 -17.77 25.38
N HIS A 74 3.12 -17.37 24.30
CA HIS A 74 1.75 -17.76 23.98
C HIS A 74 1.69 -18.69 22.76
N ASP A 75 0.54 -19.32 22.58
CA ASP A 75 0.28 -20.24 21.48
C ASP A 75 0.29 -19.52 20.12
N GLU A 76 0.46 -20.30 19.04
CA GLU A 76 0.47 -19.77 17.68
C GLU A 76 -0.86 -19.06 17.36
N GLY A 77 -0.77 -17.79 16.97
CA GLY A 77 -1.93 -16.95 16.65
C GLY A 77 -2.44 -16.09 17.81
N ASP A 78 -1.96 -16.31 19.04
CA ASP A 78 -2.31 -15.49 20.22
C ASP A 78 -1.32 -14.33 20.45
N SER A 79 -0.27 -14.27 19.65
CA SER A 79 0.79 -13.27 19.75
C SER A 79 1.16 -12.64 18.42
N GLU A 80 1.51 -11.37 18.49
CA GLU A 80 2.24 -10.68 17.43
C GLU A 80 3.55 -10.10 17.96
N PHE A 81 4.52 -9.90 17.07
CA PHE A 81 5.90 -9.64 17.47
C PHE A 81 6.45 -8.35 16.87
N TRP A 82 7.18 -7.62 17.70
CA TRP A 82 8.01 -6.50 17.27
C TRP A 82 9.48 -6.87 17.39
N ILE A 83 10.31 -6.44 16.44
CA ILE A 83 11.75 -6.34 16.68
C ILE A 83 12.05 -4.92 17.12
N GLN A 84 12.51 -4.75 18.36
CA GLN A 84 13.01 -3.46 18.82
C GLN A 84 14.43 -3.25 18.32
N CYS A 85 14.61 -2.34 17.36
CA CYS A 85 15.91 -2.10 16.75
C CYS A 85 16.81 -1.16 17.57
N GLY A 86 16.21 -0.37 18.48
CA GLY A 86 16.95 0.52 19.38
C GLY A 86 16.12 1.63 20.02
N LEU A 87 16.77 2.46 20.81
CA LEU A 87 16.24 3.68 21.42
C LEU A 87 17.13 4.86 21.05
N PHE A 88 16.55 5.89 20.43
CA PHE A 88 17.29 6.99 19.83
C PHE A 88 16.83 8.33 20.40
N ARG A 89 17.76 9.15 20.91
CA ARG A 89 17.47 10.52 21.37
C ARG A 89 17.23 11.51 20.22
N LYS A 90 17.81 11.22 19.06
CA LYS A 90 17.67 12.01 17.83
C LYS A 90 16.93 11.17 16.80
N THR A 91 16.43 11.84 15.76
CA THR A 91 15.95 11.17 14.57
C THR A 91 17.05 10.28 14.01
N ILE A 92 16.68 9.06 13.59
CA ILE A 92 17.60 8.16 12.93
C ILE A 92 17.96 8.75 11.57
N ASP A 93 19.23 8.64 11.18
CA ASP A 93 19.69 9.10 9.87
C ASP A 93 19.30 8.12 8.74
N ASP A 94 19.22 8.63 7.52
CA ASP A 94 18.81 7.84 6.34
C ASP A 94 19.74 6.65 6.06
N ALA A 95 21.02 6.73 6.45
CA ALA A 95 21.97 5.65 6.24
C ALA A 95 21.69 4.46 7.18
N VAL A 96 21.34 4.74 8.44
CA VAL A 96 20.88 3.74 9.41
C VAL A 96 19.56 3.13 8.96
N ILE A 97 18.62 3.93 8.45
CA ILE A 97 17.36 3.43 7.86
C ILE A 97 17.63 2.50 6.68
N SER A 98 18.53 2.86 5.75
CA SER A 98 18.89 2.00 4.62
C SER A 98 19.43 0.64 5.08
N ARG A 99 20.30 0.62 6.10
CA ARG A 99 20.84 -0.63 6.66
C ARG A 99 19.75 -1.49 7.31
N LEU A 100 18.80 -0.87 8.01
CA LEU A 100 17.66 -1.58 8.56
C LEU A 100 16.84 -2.23 7.44
N SER A 101 16.49 -1.45 6.40
CA SER A 101 15.68 -1.93 5.27
C SER A 101 16.36 -3.05 4.46
N GLU A 102 17.68 -3.12 4.45
CA GLU A 102 18.42 -4.22 3.82
C GLU A 102 18.39 -5.52 4.65
N ALA A 103 18.30 -5.40 5.98
CA ALA A 103 18.38 -6.53 6.90
C ALA A 103 17.03 -7.20 7.20
N VAL A 104 15.92 -6.45 7.04
CA VAL A 104 14.59 -6.88 7.44
C VAL A 104 13.57 -6.77 6.30
N ASN A 105 12.52 -7.58 6.37
CA ASN A 105 11.43 -7.63 5.39
C ASN A 105 10.12 -7.00 5.93
N ALA A 106 10.22 -6.17 6.96
CA ALA A 106 9.10 -5.52 7.62
C ALA A 106 9.43 -4.02 7.80
N PRO A 107 8.45 -3.17 8.15
CA PRO A 107 8.62 -1.72 8.22
C PRO A 107 9.50 -1.37 9.36
N ILE A 108 10.02 -0.16 9.29
CA ILE A 108 10.63 0.50 10.41
C ILE A 108 9.62 1.54 10.90
N ASN A 109 9.15 1.35 12.13
CA ASN A 109 8.24 2.24 12.80
C ASN A 109 8.95 2.93 13.96
N MET A 110 8.53 4.14 14.28
CA MET A 110 9.05 4.89 15.43
C MET A 110 7.94 5.13 16.43
N LYS A 111 8.19 4.86 17.71
CA LYS A 111 7.29 5.24 18.80
C LYS A 111 7.97 6.27 19.68
N LYS A 112 7.36 7.45 19.80
CA LYS A 112 7.88 8.52 20.67
C LYS A 112 7.56 8.21 22.13
N GLU A 113 8.55 8.34 23.00
CA GLU A 113 8.48 8.07 24.44
C GLU A 113 9.31 9.13 25.18
N GLY A 114 8.68 10.26 25.50
CA GLY A 114 9.38 11.45 26.00
C GLY A 114 10.38 11.97 24.96
N ASP A 115 11.66 12.05 25.37
CA ASP A 115 12.78 12.46 24.51
C ASP A 115 13.41 11.32 23.70
N LEU A 116 12.85 10.12 23.79
CA LEU A 116 13.35 8.93 23.09
C LEU A 116 12.42 8.53 21.96
N ASN A 117 13.01 8.06 20.87
CA ASN A 117 12.33 7.41 19.76
C ASN A 117 12.68 5.92 19.79
N ARG A 118 11.70 5.09 20.11
CA ARG A 118 11.84 3.63 20.04
C ARG A 118 11.64 3.18 18.61
N CYS A 119 12.64 2.50 18.06
CA CYS A 119 12.56 1.88 16.75
C CYS A 119 11.97 0.48 16.86
N LEU A 120 10.92 0.21 16.10
CA LEU A 120 10.18 -1.05 16.10
C LEU A 120 9.98 -1.54 14.66
N ILE A 121 10.37 -2.78 14.40
CA ILE A 121 10.25 -3.42 13.10
C ILE A 121 9.15 -4.47 13.16
N GLY A 122 8.17 -4.38 12.27
CA GLY A 122 6.99 -5.26 12.26
C GLY A 122 5.64 -4.54 12.09
N PRO A 123 4.53 -5.12 12.59
CA PRO A 123 4.50 -6.36 13.38
C PRO A 123 4.73 -7.62 12.52
N TYR A 124 5.26 -8.66 13.16
CA TYR A 124 5.37 -10.00 12.62
C TYR A 124 4.32 -10.90 13.27
N LEU A 125 3.73 -11.79 12.50
CA LEU A 125 2.67 -12.70 12.97
C LEU A 125 3.19 -14.06 13.39
N ASP A 126 4.43 -14.36 12.99
CA ASP A 126 5.05 -15.66 13.18
C ASP A 126 6.38 -15.45 13.92
N TYR A 127 6.52 -16.13 15.05
CA TYR A 127 7.72 -16.07 15.89
C TYR A 127 8.98 -16.49 15.13
N THR A 128 8.90 -17.52 14.28
CA THR A 128 10.04 -18.05 13.53
C THR A 128 10.54 -17.05 12.50
N ILE A 129 9.63 -16.38 11.80
CA ILE A 129 9.97 -15.30 10.86
C ILE A 129 10.61 -14.12 11.61
N ALA A 130 10.00 -13.69 12.72
CA ALA A 130 10.50 -12.57 13.51
C ALA A 130 11.89 -12.86 14.11
N SER A 131 12.08 -14.06 14.65
CA SER A 131 13.36 -14.53 15.21
C SER A 131 14.46 -14.61 14.13
N LYS A 132 14.13 -15.12 12.94
CA LYS A 132 15.08 -15.15 11.81
C LYS A 132 15.47 -13.75 11.35
N SER A 133 14.51 -12.83 11.28
CA SER A 133 14.75 -11.42 10.93
C SER A 133 15.62 -10.73 11.98
N LEU A 134 15.35 -10.96 13.28
CA LEU A 134 16.18 -10.47 14.37
C LEU A 134 17.62 -10.98 14.26
N ALA A 135 17.81 -12.27 14.03
CA ALA A 135 19.13 -12.87 13.88
C ALA A 135 19.89 -12.30 12.67
N ALA A 136 19.19 -11.92 11.59
CA ALA A 136 19.79 -11.23 10.46
C ALA A 136 20.23 -9.81 10.83
N LEU A 137 19.37 -9.08 11.51
CA LEU A 137 19.62 -7.71 11.96
C LEU A 137 20.79 -7.62 12.94
N GLN A 138 20.88 -8.53 13.92
CA GLN A 138 21.94 -8.55 14.93
C GLN A 138 23.35 -8.85 14.37
N ARG A 139 23.48 -9.23 13.10
CA ARG A 139 24.79 -9.37 12.43
C ARG A 139 25.44 -8.01 12.18
N ASP A 140 24.65 -6.96 12.01
CA ASP A 140 25.17 -5.60 12.01
C ASP A 140 25.49 -5.19 13.46
N ARG A 141 26.70 -4.68 13.67
CA ARG A 141 27.16 -4.22 14.98
C ARG A 141 26.27 -3.13 15.55
N LEU A 142 25.66 -2.28 14.72
CA LEU A 142 24.75 -1.22 15.16
C LEU A 142 23.48 -1.78 15.82
N PHE A 143 23.03 -2.96 15.41
CA PHE A 143 21.78 -3.57 15.88
C PHE A 143 22.01 -4.85 16.68
N LYS A 144 23.24 -5.07 17.16
CA LYS A 144 23.59 -6.24 17.99
C LYS A 144 22.73 -6.37 19.26
N LEU A 145 22.23 -5.25 19.76
CA LEU A 145 21.35 -5.16 20.93
C LEU A 145 19.86 -5.11 20.57
N ALA A 146 19.50 -5.30 19.30
CA ALA A 146 18.11 -5.44 18.93
C ALA A 146 17.50 -6.67 19.62
N THR A 147 16.23 -6.61 19.98
CA THR A 147 15.54 -7.68 20.71
C THR A 147 14.14 -7.91 20.19
N LEU A 148 13.65 -9.13 20.36
CA LEU A 148 12.27 -9.47 20.04
C LEU A 148 11.36 -9.03 21.20
N ARG A 149 10.16 -8.59 20.85
CA ARG A 149 9.08 -8.34 21.80
C ARG A 149 7.82 -9.05 21.34
N GLU A 150 7.07 -9.57 22.29
CA GLU A 150 5.83 -10.31 22.06
C GLU A 150 4.67 -9.54 22.69
N VAL A 151 3.62 -9.31 21.90
CA VAL A 151 2.38 -8.73 22.37
C VAL A 151 1.33 -9.83 22.46
N ASP A 152 0.83 -10.05 23.67
CA ASP A 152 -0.34 -10.89 23.92
C ASP A 152 -1.58 -10.20 23.36
N LEU A 153 -2.21 -10.82 22.35
CA LEU A 153 -3.38 -10.26 21.68
C LEU A 153 -4.62 -10.24 22.58
N SER A 154 -4.66 -11.01 23.68
CA SER A 154 -5.74 -10.97 24.66
C SER A 154 -5.75 -9.68 25.48
N THR A 155 -4.59 -9.02 25.60
CA THR A 155 -4.42 -7.75 26.32
C THR A 155 -4.72 -6.53 25.47
N ILE A 156 -4.76 -6.70 24.15
CA ILE A 156 -5.20 -5.65 23.25
C ILE A 156 -6.70 -5.51 23.49
N PRO A 157 -7.22 -4.27 23.69
CA PRO A 157 -8.65 -4.04 23.70
C PRO A 157 -9.22 -4.55 22.38
N LYS A 158 -9.75 -5.77 22.40
CA LYS A 158 -10.62 -6.26 21.36
C LYS A 158 -11.75 -5.23 21.32
N PRO A 159 -12.10 -4.65 20.17
CA PRO A 159 -13.28 -3.79 20.10
C PRO A 159 -14.41 -4.58 20.76
N GLU A 160 -14.87 -4.14 21.93
CA GLU A 160 -15.94 -4.80 22.64
C GLU A 160 -17.13 -4.69 21.70
N ILE A 161 -17.57 -5.82 21.16
CA ILE A 161 -18.82 -5.94 20.43
C ILE A 161 -19.92 -5.80 21.48
N ILE A 162 -20.13 -4.58 21.96
CA ILE A 162 -21.41 -4.17 22.48
C ILE A 162 -22.36 -4.31 21.26
N PRO A 163 -23.53 -4.93 21.37
CA PRO A 163 -24.58 -4.78 20.37
C PRO A 163 -25.13 -3.35 20.47
N GLU A 164 -24.26 -2.39 20.22
CA GLU A 164 -24.58 -1.01 19.95
C GLU A 164 -24.95 -0.96 18.48
N VAL A 165 -26.08 -0.34 18.19
CA VAL A 165 -26.58 -0.10 16.84
C VAL A 165 -25.41 0.36 15.97
N VAL A 166 -25.03 -0.52 15.02
CA VAL A 166 -23.93 -0.33 14.09
C VAL A 166 -24.18 0.97 13.32
N ALA A 167 -23.60 2.07 13.78
CA ALA A 167 -23.23 3.14 12.88
C ALA A 167 -22.01 2.62 12.14
N GLU A 168 -22.28 2.09 10.94
CA GLU A 168 -21.29 1.73 9.94
C GLU A 168 -20.20 2.81 9.89
N PRO A 169 -18.90 2.47 10.02
CA PRO A 169 -17.85 3.48 9.90
C PRO A 169 -18.04 4.21 8.58
N GLU A 170 -18.20 5.54 8.62
CA GLU A 170 -18.47 6.31 7.41
C GLU A 170 -17.38 5.99 6.38
N PRO A 171 -17.78 5.52 5.19
CA PRO A 171 -16.83 4.94 4.28
C PRO A 171 -15.93 6.06 3.71
N ALA A 172 -14.62 5.81 3.64
CA ALA A 172 -13.61 6.83 3.33
C ALA A 172 -13.94 7.60 2.04
N PRO A 173 -13.71 8.93 1.97
CA PRO A 173 -14.21 9.74 0.86
C PRO A 173 -13.69 9.26 -0.49
N ILE A 174 -14.56 9.26 -1.51
CA ILE A 174 -14.21 8.93 -2.90
C ILE A 174 -13.96 10.24 -3.65
N THR A 175 -12.80 10.36 -4.30
CA THR A 175 -12.48 11.49 -5.18
C THR A 175 -12.54 11.09 -6.64
N ILE A 176 -13.02 11.98 -7.51
CA ILE A 176 -13.05 11.75 -8.96
C ILE A 176 -11.75 12.27 -9.58
N ARG A 177 -10.93 11.38 -10.15
CA ARG A 177 -9.62 11.74 -10.74
C ARG A 177 -9.66 11.97 -12.24
N LYS A 178 -10.56 11.29 -12.93
CA LYS A 178 -10.86 11.52 -14.35
C LYS A 178 -12.35 11.48 -14.54
N ALA A 179 -12.85 12.29 -15.46
CA ALA A 179 -14.25 12.34 -15.81
C ALA A 179 -14.40 12.73 -17.28
N VAL A 180 -15.42 12.21 -17.94
CA VAL A 180 -15.85 12.65 -19.27
C VAL A 180 -17.32 12.35 -19.51
N MET A 181 -17.99 13.22 -20.26
CA MET A 181 -19.35 13.00 -20.76
C MET A 181 -19.30 12.60 -22.24
N ILE A 182 -19.86 11.45 -22.60
CA ILE A 182 -20.00 11.01 -23.99
C ILE A 182 -21.43 10.51 -24.18
N ASN A 183 -22.18 11.06 -25.15
CA ASN A 183 -23.56 10.65 -25.45
C ASN A 183 -24.44 10.53 -24.19
N GLN A 184 -24.49 11.60 -23.38
CA GLN A 184 -25.26 11.66 -22.11
C GLN A 184 -24.88 10.57 -21.10
N THR A 185 -23.73 9.93 -21.28
CA THR A 185 -23.17 8.95 -20.37
C THR A 185 -21.96 9.58 -19.70
N HIS A 186 -22.04 9.76 -18.39
CA HIS A 186 -20.93 10.21 -17.57
C HIS A 186 -20.04 9.02 -17.28
N PHE A 187 -18.74 9.16 -17.51
CA PHE A 187 -17.71 8.18 -17.15
C PHE A 187 -16.75 8.83 -16.18
N VAL A 188 -16.44 8.14 -15.09
CA VAL A 188 -15.51 8.64 -14.08
C VAL A 188 -14.55 7.55 -13.62
N VAL A 189 -13.32 7.95 -13.28
CA VAL A 189 -12.34 7.11 -12.59
C VAL A 189 -12.28 7.59 -11.15
N PRO A 190 -12.91 6.84 -10.21
CA PRO A 190 -12.87 7.18 -8.80
C PRO A 190 -11.52 6.78 -8.18
N PHE A 191 -11.25 7.36 -7.02
CA PHE A 191 -10.17 6.96 -6.14
C PHE A 191 -10.68 6.95 -4.71
N SER A 192 -10.60 5.79 -4.05
CA SER A 192 -10.89 5.68 -2.63
C SER A 192 -9.68 6.10 -1.83
N HIS A 193 -9.89 6.95 -0.81
CA HIS A 193 -8.88 7.21 0.20
C HIS A 193 -8.86 6.14 1.31
N ASP A 194 -9.69 5.11 1.16
CA ASP A 194 -9.64 3.93 2.00
C ASP A 194 -8.27 3.26 1.88
N THR A 195 -7.61 3.08 3.01
CA THR A 195 -6.29 2.46 3.09
C THR A 195 -6.32 0.95 2.89
N THR A 196 -7.52 0.33 2.84
CA THR A 196 -7.71 -1.10 2.57
C THR A 196 -7.70 -1.43 1.08
N GLU A 197 -7.95 -0.44 0.22
CA GLU A 197 -7.95 -0.61 -1.22
C GLU A 197 -6.56 -0.52 -1.83
N GLY A 198 -6.27 -1.45 -2.76
CA GLY A 198 -4.99 -1.45 -3.46
C GLY A 198 -4.85 -0.24 -4.39
N PHE A 199 -3.62 0.16 -4.70
CA PHE A 199 -3.37 1.12 -5.78
C PHE A 199 -2.11 0.76 -6.57
N TYR A 200 -1.94 1.37 -7.74
CA TYR A 200 -0.67 1.34 -8.47
C TYR A 200 -0.34 2.70 -9.06
N MET A 201 0.92 2.92 -9.40
CA MET A 201 1.39 4.18 -9.97
C MET A 201 1.41 4.12 -11.50
N GLU A 202 0.78 5.09 -12.15
CA GLU A 202 0.89 5.34 -13.59
C GLU A 202 0.95 6.85 -13.85
N GLY A 203 1.96 7.32 -14.59
CA GLY A 203 2.12 8.76 -14.87
C GLY A 203 2.34 9.64 -13.63
N LYS A 204 2.98 9.09 -12.57
CA LYS A 204 3.19 9.72 -11.24
C LYS A 204 1.93 9.87 -10.37
N MET A 205 0.81 9.30 -10.78
CA MET A 205 -0.44 9.33 -9.99
C MET A 205 -0.77 7.92 -9.48
N PRO A 206 -1.26 7.77 -8.23
CA PRO A 206 -1.82 6.50 -7.79
C PRO A 206 -3.19 6.27 -8.41
N TRP A 207 -3.50 5.04 -8.77
CA TRP A 207 -4.78 4.64 -9.34
C TRP A 207 -5.34 3.49 -8.53
N LEU A 208 -6.61 3.59 -8.19
CA LEU A 208 -7.33 2.59 -7.41
C LEU A 208 -7.29 1.23 -8.13
N ARG A 209 -6.97 0.19 -7.37
CA ARG A 209 -7.10 -1.21 -7.75
C ARG A 209 -8.06 -1.88 -6.80
N ALA A 210 -9.13 -2.40 -7.36
CA ALA A 210 -10.16 -3.07 -6.59
C ALA A 210 -10.43 -4.47 -7.14
N THR A 211 -10.98 -5.33 -6.29
CA THR A 211 -11.69 -6.54 -6.74
C THR A 211 -12.97 -6.13 -7.46
N GLU A 212 -13.62 -7.07 -8.16
CA GLU A 212 -14.88 -6.79 -8.87
C GLU A 212 -15.96 -6.29 -7.91
N GLN A 213 -16.15 -7.01 -6.80
CA GLN A 213 -17.13 -6.68 -5.77
C GLN A 213 -16.90 -5.25 -5.24
N HIS A 214 -15.65 -4.93 -4.91
CA HIS A 214 -15.37 -3.62 -4.34
C HIS A 214 -15.40 -2.49 -5.37
N ALA A 215 -15.07 -2.79 -6.64
CA ALA A 215 -15.27 -1.84 -7.73
C ALA A 215 -16.75 -1.47 -7.90
N GLN A 216 -17.65 -2.46 -7.77
CA GLN A 216 -19.09 -2.26 -7.80
C GLN A 216 -19.56 -1.41 -6.60
N GLU A 217 -19.10 -1.72 -5.39
CA GLU A 217 -19.39 -0.95 -4.17
C GLU A 217 -18.94 0.52 -4.31
N ILE A 218 -17.73 0.77 -4.82
CA ILE A 218 -17.21 2.12 -5.04
C ILE A 218 -18.06 2.92 -6.04
N CYS A 219 -18.49 2.30 -7.13
CA CYS A 219 -19.37 2.97 -8.08
C CYS A 219 -20.74 3.30 -7.46
N GLN A 220 -21.31 2.38 -6.69
CA GLN A 220 -22.60 2.60 -6.02
C GLN A 220 -22.54 3.74 -4.99
N ARG A 221 -21.44 3.86 -4.26
CA ARG A 221 -21.24 4.95 -3.28
C ARG A 221 -21.23 6.35 -3.88
N ILE A 222 -20.91 6.47 -5.17
CA ILE A 222 -21.00 7.73 -5.91
C ILE A 222 -22.24 7.80 -6.82
N ASP A 223 -23.23 6.95 -6.58
CA ASP A 223 -24.49 6.86 -7.33
C ASP A 223 -24.27 6.61 -8.84
N MET A 224 -23.34 5.71 -9.13
CA MET A 224 -22.97 5.26 -10.48
C MET A 224 -22.88 3.72 -10.51
N ASN A 225 -22.67 3.16 -11.70
CA ASN A 225 -22.56 1.70 -11.91
C ASN A 225 -21.24 1.34 -12.58
N LEU A 226 -20.82 0.08 -12.51
CA LEU A 226 -19.73 -0.40 -13.37
C LEU A 226 -20.11 -0.27 -14.85
N VAL A 227 -19.12 0.06 -15.67
CA VAL A 227 -19.26 0.23 -17.11
C VAL A 227 -19.66 -1.08 -17.79
N THR A 228 -20.67 -1.05 -18.67
CA THR A 228 -21.00 -2.22 -19.51
C THR A 228 -20.04 -2.35 -20.69
N LYS A 229 -20.03 -3.51 -21.34
CA LYS A 229 -19.22 -3.76 -22.56
C LYS A 229 -19.49 -2.73 -23.66
N GLU A 230 -20.75 -2.36 -23.86
CA GLU A 230 -21.18 -1.41 -24.90
C GLU A 230 -20.68 0.00 -24.58
N GLN A 231 -20.79 0.41 -23.32
CA GLN A 231 -20.28 1.71 -22.84
C GLN A 231 -18.75 1.77 -22.87
N TRP A 232 -18.06 0.67 -22.53
CA TRP A 232 -16.61 0.58 -22.65
C TRP A 232 -16.15 0.79 -24.09
N LYS A 233 -16.85 0.15 -25.05
CA LYS A 233 -16.53 0.32 -26.46
C LYS A 233 -16.62 1.78 -26.90
N ILE A 234 -17.66 2.51 -26.47
CA ILE A 234 -17.81 3.95 -26.73
C ILE A 234 -16.62 4.74 -26.18
N LEU A 235 -16.25 4.50 -24.91
CA LEU A 235 -15.15 5.20 -24.26
C LEU A 235 -13.79 4.88 -24.91
N ALA A 236 -13.54 3.61 -25.24
CA ALA A 236 -12.31 3.15 -25.89
C ALA A 236 -12.15 3.74 -27.30
N ASP A 237 -13.23 3.75 -28.09
CA ASP A 237 -13.23 4.27 -29.47
C ASP A 237 -13.10 5.82 -29.50
N SER A 238 -13.45 6.52 -28.41
CA SER A 238 -13.37 7.99 -28.33
C SER A 238 -11.95 8.57 -28.33
N THR A 239 -10.91 7.75 -28.09
CA THR A 239 -9.50 8.15 -27.88
C THR A 239 -9.20 9.04 -26.66
N ILE A 240 -10.22 9.45 -25.89
CA ILE A 240 -10.09 10.37 -24.75
C ILE A 240 -9.16 9.81 -23.67
N MET A 241 -9.26 8.51 -23.36
CA MET A 241 -8.39 7.88 -22.36
C MET A 241 -6.90 8.05 -22.69
N LYS A 242 -6.52 7.99 -23.98
CA LYS A 242 -5.14 8.21 -24.42
C LYS A 242 -4.76 9.69 -24.35
N LYS A 243 -5.61 10.57 -24.87
CA LYS A 243 -5.39 12.02 -24.90
C LYS A 243 -5.22 12.59 -23.49
N ASP A 244 -6.10 12.20 -22.58
CA ASP A 244 -6.19 12.75 -21.23
C ASP A 244 -5.43 11.91 -20.20
N LYS A 245 -4.62 10.95 -20.65
CA LYS A 245 -3.74 10.11 -19.83
C LYS A 245 -4.48 9.43 -18.67
N TRP A 246 -5.55 8.73 -19.00
CA TRP A 246 -6.23 7.81 -18.06
C TRP A 246 -5.31 6.60 -17.80
N PRO A 247 -5.44 5.92 -16.64
CA PRO A 247 -4.66 4.72 -16.39
C PRO A 247 -5.05 3.63 -17.38
N MET A 248 -4.10 3.11 -18.14
CA MET A 248 -4.36 2.07 -19.15
C MET A 248 -3.33 0.93 -19.10
N GLN A 249 -2.41 0.96 -18.14
CA GLN A 249 -1.47 -0.15 -17.93
C GLN A 249 -2.19 -1.42 -17.46
N LEU A 250 -3.20 -1.27 -16.60
CA LEU A 250 -4.09 -2.35 -16.19
C LEU A 250 -5.46 -2.24 -16.88
N PRO A 251 -6.13 -3.37 -17.14
CA PRO A 251 -7.54 -3.37 -17.54
C PRO A 251 -8.44 -2.72 -16.49
N TYR A 252 -9.66 -2.38 -16.89
CA TYR A 252 -10.72 -1.93 -15.98
C TYR A 252 -11.69 -3.06 -15.66
N TRP A 253 -12.34 -2.99 -14.51
CA TRP A 253 -13.56 -3.75 -14.26
C TRP A 253 -14.73 -3.16 -15.04
N GLY A 254 -15.49 -4.05 -15.68
CA GLY A 254 -16.81 -3.80 -16.22
C GLY A 254 -17.82 -4.76 -15.61
N ALA A 255 -19.10 -4.45 -15.78
CA ALA A 255 -20.19 -5.25 -15.24
C ALA A 255 -20.09 -6.74 -15.68
N ASN A 256 -20.57 -7.65 -14.82
CA ASN A 256 -20.58 -9.10 -15.03
C ASN A 256 -19.18 -9.75 -15.08
N ASP A 257 -18.30 -9.37 -14.16
CA ASP A 257 -16.92 -9.87 -14.03
C ASP A 257 -16.06 -9.67 -15.29
N LEU A 258 -16.34 -8.63 -16.07
CA LEU A 258 -15.60 -8.37 -17.32
C LEU A 258 -14.36 -7.55 -17.04
N GLY A 259 -13.21 -8.06 -17.48
CA GLY A 259 -12.02 -7.24 -17.71
C GLY A 259 -12.16 -6.48 -19.03
N LEU A 260 -12.03 -5.17 -18.97
CA LEU A 260 -12.13 -4.22 -20.08
C LEU A 260 -10.72 -3.74 -20.46
N PHE A 261 -10.25 -4.14 -21.64
CA PHE A 261 -8.86 -3.92 -22.07
C PHE A 261 -8.75 -2.68 -22.98
N LYS A 262 -7.57 -2.04 -22.97
CA LYS A 262 -7.27 -0.79 -23.69
C LYS A 262 -7.41 -0.87 -25.22
N ASP A 263 -7.43 -2.08 -25.76
CA ASP A 263 -7.66 -2.36 -27.19
C ASP A 263 -9.16 -2.50 -27.53
N GLY A 264 -10.04 -2.31 -26.54
CA GLY A 264 -11.49 -2.46 -26.67
C GLY A 264 -11.97 -3.90 -26.47
N SER A 265 -11.07 -4.87 -26.31
CA SER A 265 -11.45 -6.26 -26.04
C SER A 265 -11.98 -6.43 -24.61
N THR A 266 -12.79 -7.46 -24.40
CA THR A 266 -13.37 -7.80 -23.10
C THR A 266 -13.22 -9.28 -22.82
N LYS A 267 -12.87 -9.66 -21.59
CA LYS A 267 -12.76 -11.07 -21.18
C LYS A 267 -13.34 -11.25 -19.78
N LYS A 268 -14.07 -12.34 -19.55
CA LYS A 268 -14.48 -12.71 -18.19
C LYS A 268 -13.26 -13.08 -17.35
N LEU A 269 -13.13 -12.49 -16.18
CA LEU A 269 -12.02 -12.72 -15.26
C LEU A 269 -12.50 -13.40 -13.98
N LYS A 270 -11.54 -13.88 -13.19
CA LYS A 270 -11.80 -14.42 -11.84
C LYS A 270 -11.76 -13.28 -10.83
N ASN A 271 -12.59 -13.35 -9.80
CA ASN A 271 -12.77 -12.31 -8.77
C ASN A 271 -11.55 -12.07 -7.86
N THR A 272 -10.44 -12.79 -8.08
CA THR A 272 -9.16 -12.55 -7.41
C THR A 272 -8.30 -11.49 -8.12
N SER A 273 -8.76 -10.93 -9.24
CA SER A 273 -8.01 -9.90 -9.98
C SER A 273 -8.21 -8.51 -9.37
N MET A 274 -7.17 -7.68 -9.42
CA MET A 274 -7.16 -6.32 -8.88
C MET A 274 -6.95 -5.32 -10.03
N LEU A 275 -8.02 -4.67 -10.49
CA LEU A 275 -8.06 -3.88 -11.73
C LEU A 275 -8.46 -2.42 -11.50
N ASN A 276 -8.31 -1.58 -12.53
CA ASN A 276 -8.80 -0.20 -12.51
C ASN A 276 -10.33 -0.18 -12.36
N VAL A 277 -10.86 0.91 -11.79
CA VAL A 277 -12.30 1.15 -11.66
C VAL A 277 -12.71 2.29 -12.57
N VAL A 278 -13.77 2.08 -13.33
CA VAL A 278 -14.45 3.14 -14.08
C VAL A 278 -15.94 2.98 -13.83
N CYS A 279 -16.56 4.08 -13.39
CA CYS A 279 -17.98 4.12 -13.08
C CYS A 279 -18.71 4.93 -14.15
N THR A 280 -19.98 4.61 -14.35
CA THR A 280 -20.82 5.28 -15.32
C THR A 280 -22.23 5.53 -14.83
N LYS A 281 -22.81 6.64 -15.28
CA LYS A 281 -24.21 7.00 -15.07
C LYS A 281 -24.73 7.62 -16.35
N LYS A 282 -25.89 7.18 -16.82
CA LYS A 282 -26.63 7.93 -17.83
C LYS A 282 -27.30 9.10 -17.15
N THR A 283 -27.05 10.31 -17.63
CA THR A 283 -27.86 11.46 -17.23
C THR A 283 -29.17 11.35 -17.99
N GLU A 284 -30.29 11.17 -17.29
CA GLU A 284 -31.61 11.31 -17.88
C GLU A 284 -31.70 12.71 -18.48
N GLY A 285 -31.94 12.80 -19.78
CA GLY A 285 -32.30 14.08 -20.37
C GLY A 285 -33.63 14.49 -19.75
N ASP A 286 -33.75 15.73 -19.29
CA ASP A 286 -35.02 16.33 -18.88
C ASP A 286 -36.05 16.11 -19.99
N VAL A 287 -36.87 15.07 -19.87
CA VAL A 287 -38.12 15.00 -20.61
C VAL A 287 -39.05 15.97 -19.89
N VAL A 288 -39.02 17.23 -20.33
CA VAL A 288 -40.09 18.19 -20.07
C VAL A 288 -41.34 17.61 -20.71
N GLY A 289 -42.02 16.74 -19.96
CA GLY A 289 -43.36 16.31 -20.27
C GLY A 289 -44.25 17.53 -20.17
N ASN A 290 -44.73 18.02 -21.31
CA ASN A 290 -45.87 18.95 -21.33
C ASN A 290 -47.04 18.27 -20.61
N PRO A 291 -47.63 18.90 -19.58
CA PRO A 291 -48.92 18.46 -19.09
C PRO A 291 -49.97 18.72 -20.19
N ILE A 292 -50.78 17.69 -20.46
CA ILE A 292 -51.99 17.74 -21.29
C ILE A 292 -53.03 18.62 -20.60
#